data_AF-A0A9P5X2U4-F1
#
_entry.id   AF-A0A9P5X2U4-F1
#
_cell.length_a   1.000
_cell.length_b   1.000
_cell.length_c   1.000
_cell.angle_alpha   90.00
_cell.angle_beta   90.00
_cell.angle_gamma   90.00
#
_symmetry.space_group_name_H-M   'P 1'
#
loop_
_entity.id
_entity.type
_entity.pdbx_description
1 polymer ?
#
loop_
_entity_poly.entity_id
_entity_poly.type
_entity_poly.pdbx_seq_one_letter_code
_entity_poly.pdbx_strand_id
1 'polypeptide(L)'
;MFRLNIQRVTSRTSRLVSTTTKTTAFRPTRSLTSYTTTRTTPKPQTNLIQRYGTRISHIRHYAANNSDDASNEPVSESESSKPPEDPKDIPWIEFLESVSKAPWLTSTPPDFEDRLRRAYSLLFHIILYLGRPLSNNVQEAQEATQQFLLAFDSAPVPVGSEIGRARHGIALLTKTITNDISSIPLSSELRAQHAQIFALTDALVPLCDVHLQSVEQDIEPLTGDVVEAGGRWQDFWTKAQPIVLALGEELDKEGYGIGEELAREAKAEQERKDAEKASEERK
;
A
#
# COMPACT_ATOMS: atom_id res chain seq x y z
N MET A 1 52.74 -6.87 -19.50
CA MET A 1 53.29 -6.67 -20.86
C MET A 1 52.54 -7.60 -21.81
N PHE A 2 51.34 -7.20 -22.25
CA PHE A 2 50.45 -8.01 -23.10
C PHE A 2 50.23 -7.28 -24.44
N ARG A 3 50.54 -7.96 -25.55
CA ARG A 3 50.24 -7.54 -26.92
C ARG A 3 49.09 -8.39 -27.45
N LEU A 4 47.96 -7.77 -27.82
CA LEU A 4 46.98 -8.31 -28.76
C LEU A 4 46.39 -7.12 -29.53
N ASN A 5 46.93 -6.78 -30.70
CA ASN A 5 46.59 -7.26 -32.05
C ASN A 5 45.28 -6.66 -32.59
N ILE A 6 45.47 -5.72 -33.52
CA ILE A 6 44.47 -4.97 -34.27
C ILE A 6 44.09 -5.80 -35.51
N GLN A 7 42.80 -6.01 -35.75
CA GLN A 7 42.29 -6.25 -37.10
C GLN A 7 41.07 -5.37 -37.37
N ARG A 8 41.27 -4.38 -38.26
CA ARG A 8 40.25 -3.83 -39.16
C ARG A 8 39.83 -4.92 -40.14
N VAL A 9 38.59 -4.91 -40.63
CA VAL A 9 38.25 -5.14 -42.06
C VAL A 9 36.77 -4.79 -42.35
N THR A 10 36.65 -3.80 -43.23
CA THR A 10 35.68 -3.56 -44.33
C THR A 10 34.18 -3.39 -44.09
N SER A 11 33.76 -2.16 -44.39
CA SER A 11 32.46 -1.73 -44.91
C SER A 11 31.98 -2.56 -46.10
N ARG A 12 30.67 -2.82 -46.16
CA ARG A 12 29.99 -3.29 -47.37
C ARG A 12 28.77 -2.41 -47.69
N THR A 13 28.89 -1.74 -48.83
CA THR A 13 27.91 -0.90 -49.50
C THR A 13 27.22 -1.74 -50.58
N SER A 14 25.88 -1.79 -50.59
CA SER A 14 25.01 -2.13 -51.74
C SER A 14 23.59 -2.41 -51.21
N ARG A 15 22.46 -2.08 -51.84
CA ARG A 15 22.10 -1.37 -53.08
C ARG A 15 20.60 -1.03 -52.93
N LEU A 16 20.18 0.07 -53.52
CA LEU A 16 18.79 0.42 -53.79
C LEU A 16 18.15 -0.58 -54.77
N VAL A 17 16.93 -1.01 -54.48
CA VAL A 17 16.00 -1.55 -55.48
C VAL A 17 14.73 -0.71 -55.43
N SER A 18 14.56 0.08 -56.50
CA SER A 18 13.32 0.76 -56.83
C SER A 18 12.45 -0.20 -57.64
N THR A 19 11.23 -0.44 -57.19
CA THR A 19 10.15 -0.94 -58.04
C THR A 19 8.97 0.02 -57.92
N THR A 20 8.83 0.84 -58.96
CA THR A 20 7.67 1.65 -59.28
C THR A 20 6.51 0.78 -59.73
N THR A 21 5.39 0.85 -59.03
CA THR A 21 4.07 0.54 -59.58
C THR A 21 3.12 1.69 -59.24
N LYS A 22 2.85 2.51 -60.27
CA LYS A 22 1.67 3.38 -60.32
C LYS A 22 0.44 2.46 -60.39
N THR A 23 -0.67 2.82 -59.74
CA THR A 23 -2.02 2.89 -60.34
C THR A 23 -3.09 3.21 -59.27
N THR A 24 -4.04 4.05 -59.71
CA THR A 24 -5.38 4.35 -59.17
C THR A 24 -5.52 5.21 -57.91
N ALA A 25 -5.92 6.45 -58.19
CA ALA A 25 -6.59 7.36 -57.29
C ALA A 25 -7.94 6.79 -56.83
N PHE A 26 -8.10 6.66 -55.51
CA PHE A 26 -9.39 6.74 -54.85
C PHE A 26 -9.18 7.64 -53.63
N ARG A 27 -9.83 8.81 -53.63
CA ARG A 27 -9.95 9.70 -52.47
C ARG A 27 -10.88 9.05 -51.46
N PRO A 28 -10.45 8.77 -50.22
CA PRO A 28 -11.37 8.74 -49.10
C PRO A 28 -11.49 10.16 -48.55
N THR A 29 -12.70 10.71 -48.60
CA THR A 29 -13.11 11.85 -47.78
C THR A 29 -12.79 11.53 -46.31
N ARG A 30 -11.79 12.21 -45.75
CA ARG A 30 -11.52 12.23 -44.31
C ARG A 30 -12.73 12.85 -43.62
N SER A 31 -13.57 12.01 -43.04
CA SER A 31 -14.41 12.42 -41.92
C SER A 31 -13.46 12.75 -40.76
N LEU A 32 -13.36 14.04 -40.44
CA LEU A 32 -12.77 14.50 -39.19
C LEU A 32 -13.78 14.21 -38.08
N THR A 33 -13.78 12.98 -37.58
CA THR A 33 -14.37 12.69 -36.27
C THR A 33 -13.46 13.34 -35.23
N SER A 34 -13.82 14.57 -34.84
CA SER A 34 -13.30 15.23 -33.66
C SER A 34 -13.70 14.39 -32.44
N TYR A 35 -12.77 13.59 -31.95
CA TYR A 35 -12.88 12.97 -30.64
C TYR A 35 -12.73 14.09 -29.62
N THR A 36 -13.85 14.54 -29.08
CA THR A 36 -13.88 15.33 -27.86
C THR A 36 -13.39 14.41 -26.74
N THR A 37 -12.08 14.40 -26.49
CA THR A 37 -11.51 13.80 -25.29
C THR A 37 -12.04 14.62 -24.12
N THR A 38 -13.11 14.14 -23.48
CA THR A 38 -13.50 14.62 -22.17
C THR A 38 -12.32 14.39 -21.25
N ARG A 39 -11.61 15.47 -20.95
CA ARG A 39 -10.55 15.54 -19.95
C ARG A 39 -11.20 15.20 -18.61
N THR A 40 -11.25 13.91 -18.28
CA THR A 40 -11.63 13.45 -16.95
C THR A 40 -10.58 14.02 -16.01
N THR A 41 -10.95 15.07 -15.27
CA THR A 41 -10.12 15.60 -14.20
C THR A 41 -9.84 14.46 -13.23
N PRO A 42 -8.56 14.16 -12.90
CA PRO A 42 -8.26 13.14 -11.91
C PRO A 42 -8.99 13.49 -10.62
N LYS A 43 -9.87 12.58 -10.14
CA LYS A 43 -10.51 12.75 -8.84
C LYS A 43 -9.40 12.91 -7.79
N PRO A 44 -9.52 13.86 -6.85
CA PRO A 44 -8.49 14.08 -5.86
C PRO A 44 -8.31 12.83 -4.98
N GLN A 45 -7.12 12.23 -5.05
CA GLN A 45 -6.70 11.04 -4.29
C GLN A 45 -6.77 11.25 -2.76
N THR A 46 -6.76 12.51 -2.32
CA THR A 46 -6.96 12.91 -0.93
C THR A 46 -8.26 12.39 -0.33
N ASN A 47 -9.34 12.27 -1.10
CA ASN A 47 -10.62 11.76 -0.60
C ASN A 47 -10.55 10.30 -0.11
N LEU A 48 -9.61 9.53 -0.64
CA LEU A 48 -9.50 8.09 -0.43
C LEU A 48 -8.79 7.80 0.90
N ILE A 49 -7.61 8.40 1.09
CA ILE A 49 -6.91 8.41 2.38
C ILE A 49 -7.79 9.08 3.45
N GLN A 50 -8.57 10.10 3.10
CA GLN A 50 -9.52 10.75 4.03
C GLN A 50 -10.69 9.84 4.39
N ARG A 51 -11.28 9.09 3.45
CA ARG A 51 -12.32 8.10 3.74
C ARG A 51 -11.82 7.03 4.70
N TYR A 52 -10.62 6.51 4.46
CA TYR A 52 -9.98 5.61 5.41
C TYR A 52 -9.67 6.33 6.72
N GLY A 53 -9.16 7.55 6.71
CA GLY A 53 -8.90 8.35 7.93
C GLY A 53 -10.13 8.53 8.81
N THR A 54 -11.29 8.76 8.20
CA THR A 54 -12.58 8.89 8.90
C THR A 54 -13.07 7.54 9.47
N ARG A 55 -12.84 6.43 8.75
CA ARG A 55 -13.10 5.08 9.28
C ARG A 55 -12.09 4.69 10.38
N ILE A 56 -10.84 5.10 10.25
CA ILE A 56 -9.77 4.86 11.21
C ILE A 56 -10.04 5.61 12.52
N SER A 57 -10.58 6.83 12.49
CA SER A 57 -11.01 7.52 13.73
C SER A 57 -12.08 6.73 14.50
N HIS A 58 -12.95 5.99 13.81
CA HIS A 58 -13.92 5.12 14.47
C HIS A 58 -13.26 3.88 15.10
N ILE A 59 -12.25 3.29 14.44
CA ILE A 59 -11.51 2.13 14.97
C ILE A 59 -10.64 2.51 16.18
N ARG A 60 -10.10 3.74 16.22
CA ARG A 60 -9.18 4.21 17.30
C ARG A 60 -9.82 4.36 18.67
N HIS A 61 -11.12 4.65 18.77
CA HIS A 61 -11.79 4.72 20.07
C HIS A 61 -11.78 3.39 20.82
N TYR A 62 -11.44 2.27 20.17
CA TYR A 62 -11.51 0.93 20.75
C TYR A 62 -10.15 0.31 21.08
N ALA A 63 -9.06 0.69 20.41
CA ALA A 63 -7.73 0.09 20.62
C ALA A 63 -7.01 0.57 21.89
N ALA A 64 -7.31 1.78 22.39
CA ALA A 64 -6.60 2.39 23.52
C ALA A 64 -7.05 1.91 24.92
N ASN A 65 -7.95 0.92 25.02
CA ASN A 65 -8.51 0.45 26.30
C ASN A 65 -8.11 -0.98 26.71
N ASN A 66 -7.22 -1.65 25.96
CA ASN A 66 -6.83 -3.03 26.24
C ASN A 66 -5.34 -3.13 26.59
N SER A 67 -5.00 -2.77 27.81
CA SER A 67 -3.85 -3.36 28.50
C SER A 67 -4.12 -3.31 29.99
N ASP A 68 -4.61 -4.42 30.55
CA ASP A 68 -4.24 -4.85 31.89
C ASP A 68 -4.33 -6.37 31.96
N ASP A 69 -3.14 -6.96 32.12
CA ASP A 69 -2.85 -8.38 32.22
C ASP A 69 -3.16 -8.88 33.63
N ALA A 70 -3.75 -10.07 33.70
CA ALA A 70 -4.19 -10.71 34.92
C ALA A 70 -3.07 -11.58 35.50
N SER A 71 -2.33 -11.04 36.48
CA SER A 71 -1.58 -11.86 37.44
C SER A 71 -1.77 -11.32 38.86
N ASN A 72 -2.41 -12.13 39.70
CA ASN A 72 -2.71 -11.86 41.11
C ASN A 72 -1.45 -11.77 41.98
N GLU A 73 -1.21 -10.60 42.62
CA GLU A 73 -0.75 -10.48 44.01
C GLU A 73 -1.29 -9.16 44.62
N PRO A 74 -1.65 -9.10 45.92
CA PRO A 74 -2.28 -7.93 46.51
C PRO A 74 -1.24 -7.03 47.18
N VAL A 75 -0.96 -5.85 46.60
CA VAL A 75 -0.26 -4.76 47.31
C VAL A 75 -0.89 -3.40 46.96
N SER A 76 -1.01 -2.60 48.01
CA SER A 76 -1.63 -1.29 48.18
C SER A 76 -1.43 -0.21 47.12
N GLU A 77 -2.44 0.65 47.09
CA GLU A 77 -2.42 2.12 46.88
C GLU A 77 -1.78 2.68 45.61
N SER A 78 -2.68 3.25 44.79
CA SER A 78 -2.48 4.53 44.10
C SER A 78 -1.41 4.58 43.03
N GLU A 79 -1.77 4.24 41.78
CA GLU A 79 -1.41 5.03 40.59
C GLU A 79 -2.03 4.46 39.30
N SER A 80 -2.19 5.34 38.31
CA SER A 80 -2.44 5.04 36.89
C SER A 80 -3.89 4.88 36.43
N SER A 81 -4.68 5.93 36.59
CA SER A 81 -5.61 6.35 35.52
C SER A 81 -4.88 7.33 34.60
N LYS A 82 -3.97 6.82 33.76
CA LYS A 82 -3.48 7.64 32.65
C LYS A 82 -4.62 7.84 31.65
N PRO A 83 -4.83 9.07 31.15
CA PRO A 83 -5.78 9.30 30.06
C PRO A 83 -5.41 8.44 28.84
N PRO A 84 -6.38 8.09 27.97
CA PRO A 84 -6.08 7.36 26.74
C PRO A 84 -4.94 8.08 26.01
N GLU A 85 -3.89 7.33 25.66
CA GLU A 85 -2.71 7.87 24.98
C GLU A 85 -3.15 8.79 23.83
N ASP A 86 -2.58 10.00 23.78
CA ASP A 86 -2.90 10.93 22.71
C ASP A 86 -2.58 10.21 21.38
N PRO A 87 -3.38 10.37 20.31
CA PRO A 87 -3.15 9.69 19.02
C PRO A 87 -1.76 9.91 18.40
N LYS A 88 -1.01 10.87 18.95
CA LYS A 88 0.36 11.25 18.61
C LYS A 88 1.42 10.28 19.17
N ASP A 89 1.08 9.49 20.18
CA ASP A 89 2.04 8.65 20.91
C ASP A 89 2.11 7.22 20.37
N ILE A 90 1.22 6.84 19.44
CA ILE A 90 1.27 5.52 18.81
C ILE A 90 2.56 5.40 17.98
N PRO A 91 3.43 4.41 18.25
CA PRO A 91 4.68 4.18 17.54
C PRO A 91 4.40 3.52 16.16
N TRP A 92 3.77 4.30 15.28
CA TRP A 92 3.26 3.84 13.98
C TRP A 92 4.36 3.31 13.06
N ILE A 93 5.57 3.88 13.14
CA ILE A 93 6.69 3.40 12.33
C ILE A 93 7.21 2.07 12.83
N GLU A 94 7.32 1.90 14.16
CA GLU A 94 7.68 0.64 14.79
C GLU A 94 6.65 -0.44 14.46
N PHE A 95 5.37 -0.08 14.46
CA PHE A 95 4.29 -0.98 14.06
C PHE A 95 4.43 -1.41 12.59
N LEU A 96 4.56 -0.46 11.66
CA LEU A 96 4.74 -0.74 10.23
C LEU A 96 5.99 -1.61 10.00
N GLU A 97 7.09 -1.30 10.69
CA GLU A 97 8.33 -2.07 10.62
C GLU A 97 8.13 -3.49 11.13
N SER A 98 7.48 -3.66 12.29
CA SER A 98 7.21 -4.97 12.89
C SER A 98 6.44 -5.88 11.92
N VAL A 99 5.46 -5.32 11.22
CA VAL A 99 4.65 -6.05 10.24
C VAL A 99 5.47 -6.34 8.99
N SER A 100 6.21 -5.36 8.46
CA SER A 100 7.05 -5.52 7.25
C SER A 100 8.24 -6.47 7.43
N LYS A 101 8.68 -6.71 8.68
CA LYS A 101 9.77 -7.61 9.05
C LYS A 101 9.26 -8.91 9.69
N ALA A 102 7.95 -9.15 9.65
CA ALA A 102 7.40 -10.31 10.29
C ALA A 102 7.81 -11.60 9.53
N PRO A 103 8.29 -12.66 10.22
CA PRO A 103 8.75 -13.88 9.55
C PRO A 103 7.68 -14.57 8.71
N TRP A 104 6.41 -14.41 9.06
CA TRP A 104 5.29 -14.99 8.30
C TRP A 104 5.07 -14.34 6.94
N LEU A 105 5.69 -13.18 6.65
CA LEU A 105 5.59 -12.55 5.34
C LEU A 105 6.23 -13.39 4.24
N THR A 106 7.28 -14.15 4.54
CA THR A 106 7.98 -14.98 3.54
C THR A 106 7.20 -16.22 3.14
N SER A 107 6.19 -16.61 3.92
CA SER A 107 5.30 -17.74 3.60
C SER A 107 3.98 -17.24 3.01
N THR A 108 3.64 -17.72 1.81
CA THR A 108 2.33 -17.48 1.20
C THR A 108 1.29 -18.40 1.83
N PRO A 109 0.13 -17.87 2.29
CA PRO A 109 -0.97 -18.70 2.81
C PRO A 109 -1.40 -19.78 1.81
N PRO A 110 -1.72 -21.01 2.25
CA PRO A 110 -2.10 -22.08 1.32
C PRO A 110 -3.43 -21.77 0.63
N ASP A 111 -4.42 -21.29 1.38
CA ASP A 111 -5.74 -20.92 0.90
C ASP A 111 -5.73 -19.60 0.10
N PHE A 112 -6.52 -19.53 -0.97
CA PHE A 112 -6.52 -18.37 -1.86
C PHE A 112 -7.31 -17.19 -1.31
N GLU A 113 -8.39 -17.42 -0.55
CA GLU A 113 -9.12 -16.33 0.11
C GLU A 113 -8.27 -15.72 1.23
N ASP A 114 -7.54 -16.55 1.97
CA ASP A 114 -6.63 -16.07 3.01
C ASP A 114 -5.51 -15.19 2.45
N ARG A 115 -5.05 -15.43 1.21
CA ARG A 115 -4.12 -14.53 0.51
C ARG A 115 -4.76 -13.16 0.27
N LEU A 116 -6.03 -13.11 -0.12
CA LEU A 116 -6.76 -11.85 -0.34
C LEU A 116 -7.05 -11.12 0.98
N ARG A 117 -7.45 -11.83 2.04
CA ARG A 117 -7.61 -11.27 3.40
C ARG A 117 -6.30 -10.70 3.92
N ARG A 118 -5.20 -11.45 3.79
CA ARG A 118 -3.88 -10.98 4.18
C ARG A 118 -3.46 -9.76 3.37
N ALA A 119 -3.65 -9.77 2.05
CA ALA A 119 -3.37 -8.62 1.20
C ALA A 119 -4.12 -7.35 1.65
N TYR A 120 -5.41 -7.48 1.99
CA TYR A 120 -6.18 -6.37 2.56
C TYR A 120 -5.55 -5.88 3.87
N SER A 121 -5.26 -6.80 4.79
CA SER A 121 -4.65 -6.43 6.07
C SER A 121 -3.36 -5.66 5.86
N LEU A 122 -2.45 -6.13 5.01
CA LEU A 122 -1.20 -5.42 4.72
C LEU A 122 -1.45 -4.03 4.09
N LEU A 123 -2.41 -3.90 3.17
CA LEU A 123 -2.82 -2.61 2.61
C LEU A 123 -3.37 -1.66 3.67
N PHE A 124 -4.16 -2.18 4.61
CA PHE A 124 -4.69 -1.40 5.71
C PHE A 124 -3.58 -0.81 6.58
N HIS A 125 -2.49 -1.56 6.83
CA HIS A 125 -1.32 -1.05 7.55
C HIS A 125 -0.61 0.09 6.80
N ILE A 126 -0.49 -0.03 5.48
CA ILE A 126 0.05 1.04 4.61
C ILE A 126 -0.83 2.29 4.73
N ILE A 127 -2.14 2.13 4.58
CA ILE A 127 -3.11 3.25 4.61
C ILE A 127 -3.13 3.93 5.99
N LEU A 128 -3.12 3.15 7.07
CA LEU A 128 -3.04 3.65 8.45
C LEU A 128 -1.82 4.56 8.63
N TYR A 129 -0.66 4.11 8.18
CA TYR A 129 0.58 4.87 8.29
C TYR A 129 0.55 6.17 7.47
N LEU A 130 -0.01 6.11 6.26
CA LEU A 130 -0.12 7.26 5.35
C LEU A 130 -1.16 8.30 5.78
N GLY A 131 -2.14 7.92 6.59
CA GLY A 131 -3.17 8.81 7.13
C GLY A 131 -2.70 9.73 8.27
N ARG A 132 -1.39 9.90 8.45
CA ARG A 132 -0.77 10.70 9.51
C ARG A 132 -0.35 12.09 8.99
N PRO A 133 -0.19 13.11 9.86
CA PRO A 133 -0.41 13.11 11.30
C PRO A 133 -1.88 13.26 11.70
N LEU A 134 -2.16 12.89 12.95
CA LEU A 134 -3.49 12.85 13.52
C LEU A 134 -3.63 14.04 14.47
N SER A 135 -4.45 15.02 14.09
CA SER A 135 -4.80 16.15 14.96
C SER A 135 -6.28 16.09 15.33
N ASN A 136 -6.59 16.53 16.54
CA ASN A 136 -7.97 16.71 17.01
C ASN A 136 -8.69 17.82 16.21
N ASN A 137 -7.93 18.74 15.60
CA ASN A 137 -8.45 19.71 14.64
C ASN A 137 -8.41 19.13 13.23
N VAL A 138 -9.59 18.91 12.63
CA VAL A 138 -9.75 18.30 11.30
C VAL A 138 -9.02 19.09 10.21
N GLN A 139 -9.07 20.42 10.26
CA GLN A 139 -8.45 21.26 9.23
C GLN A 139 -6.92 21.20 9.30
N GLU A 140 -6.36 21.32 10.51
CA GLU A 140 -4.92 21.20 10.74
C GLU A 140 -4.42 19.78 10.41
N ALA A 141 -5.19 18.75 10.78
CA ALA A 141 -4.88 17.36 10.43
C ALA A 141 -4.80 17.18 8.91
N GLN A 142 -5.73 17.78 8.17
CA GLN A 142 -5.78 17.68 6.72
C GLN A 142 -4.57 18.35 6.06
N GLU A 143 -4.23 19.57 6.46
CA GLU A 143 -3.07 20.29 5.91
C GLU A 143 -1.76 19.57 6.23
N ALA A 144 -1.59 19.12 7.48
CA ALA A 144 -0.42 18.39 7.90
C ALA A 144 -0.30 17.03 7.20
N THR A 145 -1.42 16.33 6.97
CA THR A 145 -1.43 15.06 6.21
C THR A 145 -1.02 15.31 4.76
N GLN A 146 -1.51 16.38 4.13
CA GLN A 146 -1.10 16.72 2.77
C GLN A 146 0.40 17.03 2.69
N GLN A 147 0.94 17.80 3.63
CA GLN A 147 2.38 18.08 3.68
C GLN A 147 3.20 16.80 3.91
N PHE A 148 2.74 15.93 4.81
CA PHE A 148 3.36 14.64 5.06
C PHE A 148 3.37 13.77 3.80
N LEU A 149 2.25 13.65 3.09
CA LEU A 149 2.15 12.86 1.86
C LEU A 149 3.05 13.41 0.74
N LEU A 150 3.16 14.74 0.60
CA LEU A 150 4.08 15.36 -0.35
C LEU A 150 5.55 15.05 -0.02
N ALA A 151 5.92 15.13 1.26
CA ALA A 151 7.26 14.75 1.72
C ALA A 151 7.51 13.25 1.53
N PHE A 152 6.52 12.42 1.85
CA PHE A 152 6.60 10.97 1.70
C PHE A 152 6.80 10.55 0.24
N ASP A 153 6.15 11.22 -0.72
CA ASP A 153 6.32 10.95 -2.16
C ASP A 153 7.69 11.38 -2.69
N SER A 154 8.16 12.57 -2.33
CA SER A 154 9.21 13.24 -3.12
C SER A 154 10.44 13.74 -2.35
N ALA A 155 10.38 13.82 -1.01
CA ALA A 155 11.49 14.39 -0.25
C ALA A 155 12.73 13.48 -0.29
N PRO A 156 13.94 14.06 -0.41
CA PRO A 156 15.18 13.34 -0.15
C PRO A 156 15.30 13.13 1.36
N VAL A 157 15.36 11.88 1.80
CA VAL A 157 15.40 11.55 3.23
C VAL A 157 16.54 10.58 3.53
N PRO A 158 17.18 10.65 4.71
CA PRO A 158 18.12 9.63 5.14
C PRO A 158 17.44 8.27 5.35
N VAL A 159 18.16 7.16 5.15
CA VAL A 159 17.66 5.79 5.37
C VAL A 159 17.05 5.61 6.76
N GLY A 160 17.77 6.04 7.80
CA GLY A 160 17.34 5.90 9.19
C GLY A 160 16.22 6.85 9.63
N SER A 161 15.81 7.79 8.78
CA SER A 161 14.68 8.68 9.07
C SER A 161 13.36 7.91 9.05
N GLU A 162 12.36 8.39 9.78
CA GLU A 162 11.03 7.77 9.80
C GLU A 162 10.45 7.54 8.39
N ILE A 163 10.54 8.56 7.51
CA ILE A 163 10.07 8.45 6.12
C ILE A 163 10.88 7.39 5.36
N GLY A 164 12.21 7.38 5.49
CA GLY A 164 13.06 6.40 4.81
C GLY A 164 12.73 4.97 5.21
N ARG A 165 12.62 4.71 6.52
CA ARG A 165 12.24 3.40 7.07
C ARG A 165 10.83 2.98 6.63
N ALA A 166 9.88 3.91 6.59
CA ALA A 166 8.53 3.63 6.16
C ALA A 166 8.40 3.32 4.67
N ARG A 167 9.14 4.04 3.82
CA ARG A 167 9.22 3.71 2.38
C ARG A 167 9.71 2.29 2.19
N HIS A 168 10.71 1.86 2.98
CA HIS A 168 11.19 0.48 2.95
C HIS A 168 10.13 -0.53 3.40
N GLY A 169 9.47 -0.28 4.53
CA GLY A 169 8.39 -1.13 5.00
C GLY A 169 7.25 -1.24 3.98
N ILE A 170 6.80 -0.12 3.42
CA ILE A 170 5.74 -0.10 2.39
C ILE A 170 6.18 -0.81 1.10
N ALA A 171 7.45 -0.69 0.70
CA ALA A 171 7.98 -1.43 -0.44
C ALA A 171 7.90 -2.96 -0.20
N LEU A 172 8.36 -3.43 0.96
CA LEU A 172 8.25 -4.84 1.35
C LEU A 172 6.80 -5.33 1.36
N LEU A 173 5.91 -4.59 2.00
CA LEU A 173 4.49 -4.93 2.05
C LEU A 173 3.85 -4.97 0.66
N THR A 174 4.15 -4.00 -0.20
CA THR A 174 3.60 -3.94 -1.57
C THR A 174 4.08 -5.11 -2.42
N LYS A 175 5.35 -5.50 -2.28
CA LYS A 175 5.92 -6.70 -2.93
C LYS A 175 5.20 -7.96 -2.46
N THR A 176 4.99 -8.10 -1.15
CA THR A 176 4.26 -9.25 -0.58
C THR A 176 2.80 -9.30 -1.03
N ILE A 177 2.07 -8.19 -1.00
CA ILE A 177 0.69 -8.08 -1.50
C ILE A 177 0.61 -8.55 -2.96
N THR A 178 1.54 -8.05 -3.79
CA THR A 178 1.59 -8.39 -5.22
C THR A 178 1.84 -9.89 -5.41
N ASN A 179 2.79 -10.47 -4.66
CA ASN A 179 3.11 -11.89 -4.72
C ASN A 179 1.94 -12.77 -4.25
N ASP A 180 1.32 -12.42 -3.11
CA ASP A 180 0.20 -13.17 -2.53
C ASP A 180 -0.96 -13.25 -3.53
N ILE A 181 -1.37 -12.13 -4.12
CA ILE A 181 -2.49 -12.12 -5.09
C ILE A 181 -2.08 -12.78 -6.42
N SER A 182 -0.88 -12.48 -6.95
CA SER A 182 -0.43 -13.00 -8.25
C SER A 182 -0.23 -14.52 -8.23
N SER A 183 0.09 -15.10 -7.07
CA SER A 183 0.27 -16.53 -6.89
C SER A 183 -1.03 -17.35 -6.99
N ILE A 184 -2.20 -16.71 -7.01
CA ILE A 184 -3.49 -17.38 -7.21
C ILE A 184 -3.58 -17.85 -8.67
N PRO A 185 -3.76 -19.16 -8.94
CA PRO A 185 -3.77 -19.69 -10.32
C PRO A 185 -4.83 -19.05 -11.20
N LEU A 186 -4.54 -18.92 -12.49
CA LEU A 186 -5.48 -18.41 -13.51
C LEU A 186 -6.76 -19.25 -13.62
N SER A 187 -6.71 -20.52 -13.21
CA SER A 187 -7.86 -21.44 -13.18
C SER A 187 -8.74 -21.29 -11.94
N SER A 188 -8.35 -20.46 -10.96
CA SER A 188 -9.15 -20.23 -9.75
C SER A 188 -10.43 -19.47 -10.08
N GLU A 189 -11.55 -19.87 -9.50
CA GLU A 189 -12.84 -19.16 -9.65
C GLU A 189 -12.77 -17.72 -9.12
N LEU A 190 -11.92 -17.45 -8.13
CA LEU A 190 -11.71 -16.11 -7.59
C LEU A 190 -11.27 -15.11 -8.69
N ARG A 191 -10.51 -15.56 -9.69
CA ARG A 191 -10.08 -14.71 -10.82
C ARG A 191 -11.28 -14.21 -11.64
N ALA A 192 -12.30 -15.06 -11.80
CA ALA A 192 -13.53 -14.69 -12.50
C ALA A 192 -14.46 -13.85 -11.62
N GLN A 193 -14.55 -14.18 -10.33
CA GLN A 193 -15.41 -13.48 -9.37
C GLN A 193 -14.91 -12.05 -9.09
N HIS A 194 -13.59 -11.86 -8.97
CA HIS A 194 -12.97 -10.61 -8.54
C HIS A 194 -12.04 -10.01 -9.61
N ALA A 195 -12.51 -9.94 -10.85
CA ALA A 195 -11.70 -9.51 -12.00
C ALA A 195 -10.97 -8.17 -11.80
N GLN A 196 -11.57 -7.22 -11.09
CA GLN A 196 -10.98 -5.90 -10.84
C GLN A 196 -9.78 -5.95 -9.89
N ILE A 197 -9.82 -6.81 -8.85
CA ILE A 197 -8.70 -7.03 -7.92
C ILE A 197 -7.49 -7.51 -8.71
N PHE A 198 -7.67 -8.54 -9.53
CA PHE A 198 -6.58 -9.09 -10.33
C PHE A 198 -6.08 -8.14 -11.41
N ALA A 199 -6.95 -7.36 -12.05
CA ALA A 199 -6.52 -6.34 -13.02
C ALA A 199 -5.64 -5.25 -12.38
N LEU A 200 -5.94 -4.84 -11.14
CA LEU A 200 -5.11 -3.90 -10.38
C LEU A 200 -3.77 -4.54 -9.99
N THR A 201 -3.78 -5.79 -9.53
CA THR A 201 -2.55 -6.54 -9.23
C THR A 201 -1.67 -6.71 -10.46
N ASP A 202 -2.23 -7.09 -11.61
CA ASP A 202 -1.49 -7.26 -12.86
C ASP A 202 -0.84 -5.94 -13.32
N ALA A 203 -1.46 -4.79 -13.02
CA ALA A 203 -0.87 -3.47 -13.26
C ALA A 203 0.26 -3.12 -12.26
N LEU A 204 0.24 -3.70 -11.05
CA LEU A 204 1.23 -3.47 -10.01
C LEU A 204 2.48 -4.35 -10.18
N VAL A 205 2.33 -5.57 -10.69
CA VAL A 205 3.43 -6.53 -10.97
C VAL A 205 4.62 -5.87 -11.69
N PRO A 206 4.47 -5.23 -12.86
CA PRO A 206 5.60 -4.63 -13.56
C PRO A 206 6.25 -3.48 -12.79
N LEU A 207 5.52 -2.77 -11.93
CA LEU A 207 6.09 -1.73 -11.07
C LEU A 207 6.97 -2.34 -9.98
N CYS A 208 6.50 -3.41 -9.35
CA CYS A 208 7.27 -4.18 -8.37
C CYS A 208 8.51 -4.82 -9.00
N ASP A 209 8.39 -5.40 -10.20
CA ASP A 209 9.52 -6.02 -10.89
C ASP A 209 10.58 -4.99 -11.29
N VAL A 210 10.20 -3.81 -11.75
CA VAL A 210 11.17 -2.79 -12.17
C VAL A 210 11.82 -2.09 -10.97
N HIS A 211 11.05 -1.79 -9.93
CA HIS A 211 11.50 -0.90 -8.86
C HIS A 211 11.82 -1.62 -7.54
N LEU A 212 11.24 -2.78 -7.24
CA LEU A 212 11.34 -3.42 -5.92
C LEU A 212 12.09 -4.76 -5.94
N GLN A 213 12.80 -5.08 -7.02
CA GLN A 213 13.55 -6.33 -7.12
C GLN A 213 14.58 -6.49 -6.01
N SER A 214 15.37 -5.45 -5.74
CA SER A 214 16.43 -5.44 -4.71
C SER A 214 15.91 -5.31 -3.27
N VAL A 215 14.61 -5.09 -3.09
CA VAL A 215 14.03 -4.91 -1.75
C VAL A 215 13.75 -6.28 -1.16
N GLU A 216 14.47 -6.64 -0.10
CA GLU A 216 14.36 -7.92 0.59
C GLU A 216 14.28 -7.71 2.09
N GLN A 217 13.64 -8.66 2.77
CA GLN A 217 13.61 -8.68 4.23
C GLN A 217 15.05 -8.83 4.76
N ASP A 218 15.36 -8.12 5.85
CA ASP A 218 16.68 -8.12 6.51
C ASP A 218 17.85 -7.49 5.72
N ILE A 219 17.58 -6.94 4.52
CA ILE A 219 18.56 -6.13 3.78
C ILE A 219 18.22 -4.66 4.01
N GLU A 220 19.11 -3.94 4.70
CA GLU A 220 18.94 -2.50 4.87
C GLU A 220 19.25 -1.75 3.56
N PRO A 221 18.40 -0.79 3.15
CA PRO A 221 18.67 -0.02 1.96
C PRO A 221 19.86 0.91 2.19
N LEU A 222 20.77 0.97 1.23
CA LEU A 222 21.96 1.82 1.22
C LEU A 222 21.60 3.31 1.04
N THR A 223 20.42 3.60 0.47
CA THR A 223 19.95 4.96 0.21
C THR A 223 18.49 5.13 0.61
N GLY A 224 18.09 6.34 0.99
CA GLY A 224 16.71 6.63 1.40
C GLY A 224 15.70 6.63 0.26
N ASP A 225 16.14 6.35 -0.96
CA ASP A 225 15.27 6.08 -2.11
C ASP A 225 14.77 4.63 -2.13
N VAL A 226 15.28 3.74 -1.25
CA VAL A 226 14.83 2.35 -1.02
C VAL A 226 15.01 1.41 -2.23
N VAL A 227 15.01 1.95 -3.44
CA VAL A 227 15.15 1.28 -4.72
C VAL A 227 16.63 1.37 -5.14
N GLU A 228 17.39 0.31 -4.91
CA GLU A 228 18.85 0.32 -5.10
C GLU A 228 19.29 0.18 -6.56
N ALA A 229 18.40 -0.29 -7.45
CA ALA A 229 18.72 -0.57 -8.86
C ALA A 229 18.52 0.62 -9.82
N GLY A 230 18.63 1.86 -9.32
CA GLY A 230 18.57 3.08 -10.15
C GLY A 230 17.17 3.64 -10.43
N GLY A 231 16.12 3.06 -9.85
CA GLY A 231 14.82 3.71 -9.77
C GLY A 231 14.73 4.66 -8.58
N ARG A 232 13.99 5.76 -8.67
CA ARG A 232 13.71 6.63 -7.51
C ARG A 232 12.43 6.15 -6.83
N TRP A 233 12.36 6.21 -5.50
CA TRP A 233 11.13 5.95 -4.74
C TRP A 233 9.91 6.64 -5.38
N GLN A 234 10.08 7.91 -5.74
CA GLN A 234 9.06 8.73 -6.37
C GLN A 234 8.52 8.13 -7.69
N ASP A 235 9.40 7.57 -8.52
CA ASP A 235 9.03 7.00 -9.83
C ASP A 235 8.12 5.77 -9.68
N PHE A 236 8.40 4.97 -8.64
CA PHE A 236 7.56 3.84 -8.23
C PHE A 236 6.26 4.36 -7.61
N TRP A 237 6.36 5.17 -6.57
CA TRP A 237 5.23 5.50 -5.70
C TRP A 237 4.15 6.32 -6.42
N THR A 238 4.53 7.30 -7.24
CA THR A 238 3.57 8.10 -8.02
C THR A 238 2.67 7.22 -8.92
N LYS A 239 3.17 6.07 -9.38
CA LYS A 239 2.39 5.11 -10.20
C LYS A 239 1.70 4.05 -9.35
N ALA A 240 2.37 3.54 -8.32
CA ALA A 240 1.88 2.46 -7.48
C ALA A 240 0.78 2.92 -6.52
N GLN A 241 0.90 4.12 -5.93
CA GLN A 241 -0.05 4.64 -4.94
C GLN A 241 -1.52 4.57 -5.38
N PRO A 242 -1.94 5.09 -6.56
CA PRO A 242 -3.34 4.98 -6.99
C PRO A 242 -3.82 3.53 -7.09
N ILE A 243 -2.94 2.62 -7.52
CA ILE A 243 -3.27 1.20 -7.71
C ILE A 243 -3.42 0.53 -6.33
N VAL A 244 -2.48 0.77 -5.41
CA VAL A 244 -2.50 0.29 -4.03
C VAL A 244 -3.77 0.74 -3.30
N LEU A 245 -4.14 2.01 -3.42
CA LEU A 245 -5.36 2.55 -2.81
C LEU A 245 -6.63 1.94 -3.42
N ALA A 246 -6.71 1.85 -4.75
CA ALA A 246 -7.86 1.24 -5.43
C ALA A 246 -7.99 -0.26 -5.12
N LEU A 247 -6.87 -0.97 -4.97
CA LEU A 247 -6.85 -2.38 -4.60
C LEU A 247 -7.40 -2.58 -3.19
N GLY A 248 -7.04 -1.70 -2.24
CA GLY A 248 -7.59 -1.71 -0.89
C GLY A 248 -9.10 -1.49 -0.88
N GLU A 249 -9.62 -0.58 -1.70
CA GLU A 249 -11.06 -0.33 -1.82
C GLU A 249 -11.81 -1.54 -2.39
N GLU A 250 -11.29 -2.16 -3.46
CA GLU A 250 -11.95 -3.32 -4.06
C GLU A 250 -11.89 -4.53 -3.12
N LEU A 251 -10.78 -4.78 -2.42
CA LEU A 251 -10.73 -5.84 -1.40
C LEU A 251 -11.72 -5.59 -0.25
N ASP A 252 -11.87 -4.34 0.21
CA ASP A 252 -12.88 -3.97 1.22
C ASP A 252 -14.30 -4.30 0.74
N LYS A 253 -14.60 -3.87 -0.48
CA LYS A 253 -15.92 -4.01 -1.11
C LYS A 253 -16.32 -5.46 -1.32
N GLU A 254 -15.37 -6.32 -1.64
CA GLU A 254 -15.58 -7.75 -1.85
C GLU A 254 -15.59 -8.55 -0.53
N GLY A 255 -15.53 -7.88 0.64
CA GLY A 255 -15.69 -8.51 1.95
C GLY A 255 -14.41 -9.10 2.55
N TYR A 256 -13.25 -8.81 1.97
CA TYR A 256 -11.95 -9.19 2.55
C TYR A 256 -11.47 -8.20 3.63
N GLY A 257 -12.25 -7.15 3.88
CA GLY A 257 -11.93 -6.14 4.88
C GLY A 257 -12.20 -6.58 6.33
N ILE A 258 -11.36 -6.11 7.26
CA ILE A 258 -11.55 -6.30 8.72
C ILE A 258 -12.72 -5.49 9.31
N GLY A 259 -13.38 -4.65 8.51
CA GLY A 259 -14.45 -3.76 9.00
C GLY A 259 -15.63 -4.47 9.65
N GLU A 260 -16.04 -5.63 9.12
CA GLU A 260 -17.18 -6.38 9.67
C GLU A 260 -16.79 -7.18 10.92
N GLU A 261 -15.59 -7.74 10.95
CA GLU A 261 -15.06 -8.50 12.09
C GLU A 261 -14.80 -7.59 13.29
N LEU A 262 -14.13 -6.45 13.08
CA LEU A 262 -13.90 -5.45 14.12
C LEU A 262 -15.21 -4.85 14.65
N ALA A 263 -16.20 -4.60 13.77
CA ALA A 263 -17.50 -4.10 14.20
C ALA A 263 -18.26 -5.12 15.07
N ARG A 264 -18.13 -6.42 14.75
CA ARG A 264 -18.74 -7.51 15.51
C ARG A 264 -18.09 -7.67 16.88
N GLU A 265 -16.76 -7.63 16.94
CA GLU A 265 -16.01 -7.69 18.19
C GLU A 265 -16.28 -6.49 19.09
N ALA A 266 -16.28 -5.27 18.52
CA ALA A 266 -16.60 -4.06 19.26
C ALA A 266 -18.01 -4.10 19.87
N LYS A 267 -18.98 -4.64 19.13
CA LYS A 267 -20.35 -4.83 19.64
C LYS A 267 -20.40 -5.86 20.77
N ALA A 268 -19.74 -7.00 20.61
CA ALA A 268 -19.71 -8.05 21.63
C ALA A 268 -19.03 -7.57 22.93
N GLU A 269 -17.97 -6.78 22.82
CA GLU A 269 -17.26 -6.21 23.96
C GLU A 269 -18.09 -5.12 24.67
N GLN A 270 -18.81 -4.28 23.91
CA GLN A 270 -19.73 -3.31 24.50
C GLN A 270 -20.84 -4.00 25.30
N GLU A 271 -21.43 -5.08 24.76
CA GLU A 271 -22.44 -5.87 25.46
C GLU A 271 -21.91 -6.49 26.76
N ARG A 272 -20.64 -6.89 26.80
CA ARG A 272 -19.99 -7.38 28.04
C ARG A 272 -19.84 -6.27 29.08
N LYS A 273 -19.35 -5.09 28.68
CA LYS A 273 -19.18 -3.94 29.57
C LYS A 273 -20.50 -3.45 30.13
N ASP A 274 -21.56 -3.44 29.32
CA ASP A 274 -22.90 -3.05 29.76
C ASP A 274 -23.49 -4.07 30.74
N ALA A 275 -23.25 -5.37 30.51
CA ALA A 275 -23.67 -6.43 31.43
C ALA A 275 -22.93 -6.38 32.79
N GLU A 276 -21.64 -6.05 32.77
CA GLU A 276 -20.82 -5.89 33.98
C GLU A 276 -21.31 -4.72 34.83
N LYS A 277 -21.49 -3.54 34.22
CA LYS A 277 -22.06 -2.36 34.92
C LYS A 277 -23.44 -2.63 35.51
N ALA A 278 -24.32 -3.29 34.76
CA ALA A 278 -25.65 -3.66 35.24
C ALA A 278 -25.62 -4.65 36.42
N SER A 279 -24.54 -5.41 36.57
CA SER A 279 -24.34 -6.33 37.70
C SER A 279 -23.77 -5.63 38.94
N GLU A 280 -22.98 -4.58 38.76
CA GLU A 280 -22.44 -3.74 39.84
C GLU A 280 -23.53 -2.86 40.46
N GLU A 281 -24.42 -2.28 39.65
CA GLU A 281 -25.53 -1.44 40.13
C GLU A 281 -26.59 -2.21 40.95
N ARG A 282 -26.55 -3.54 40.95
CA ARG A 282 -27.47 -4.41 41.70
C ARG A 282 -26.91 -4.91 43.04
N LYS A 283 -25.65 -4.62 43.34
CA LYS A 283 -25.01 -4.96 44.63
C LYS A 283 -25.11 -3.78 45.60
#